data_AF-A0A933BQ33-F1
#
_entry.id   AF-A0A933BQ33-F1
#
_cell.length_a   1.000
_cell.length_b   1.000
_cell.length_c   1.000
_cell.angle_alpha   90.00
_cell.angle_beta   90.00
_cell.angle_gamma   90.00
#
_symmetry.space_group_name_H-M   'P 1'
#
loop_
_entity.id
_entity.type
_entity.pdbx_description
1 polymer ?
#
loop_
_entity_poly.entity_id
_entity_poly.type
_entity_poly.pdbx_seq_one_letter_code
_entity_poly.pdbx_strand_id
1 'polypeptide(L)'
;MKTAKQTSCGEGSMENRGLFTREQQERLASWKKRYPYPIMGIVEALRDVQQWHRSVSLEAEAHVAELFQVPLPQVHELVTFYPYFTTEPAGRCRIQVCRNLSCHLAGSARALDHLRSSLGVEEGRATPDGLFSYEAAECLGACDFAPAFTVNDELIGEATGAALDRVLARARSGETAPDENAGVRAEEPRQRGGASSGVRIVMEHFDDAQLHSLEAYRRAGGYRAWEKAQTMEAGRIVAEVKKSNLRGLGGAGFPSGMKWETVPPKKDRRTPHYLVANADESEPGCFKDRILMERNPHALIEGMLIAGRAIEADGLFIFIRGEYARQNRVLEAAVREASEAGILKQNIFIMRGASAYISGCDTALLETMEGKKAWPRQPPPFPTVNG
;
A
#
# COMPACT_ATOMS: atom_id res chain seq x y z
N MET A 1 -4.55 57.78 -40.63
CA MET A 1 -3.90 56.53 -41.07
C MET A 1 -3.70 55.64 -39.85
N LYS A 2 -4.32 54.45 -39.90
CA LYS A 2 -4.07 53.22 -39.12
C LYS A 2 -4.31 53.24 -37.60
N THR A 3 -5.53 52.84 -37.27
CA THR A 3 -5.97 52.12 -36.07
C THR A 3 -5.20 50.80 -35.88
N ALA A 4 -4.76 50.52 -34.65
CA ALA A 4 -4.24 49.21 -34.26
C ALA A 4 -5.34 48.44 -33.51
N LYS A 5 -5.74 47.30 -34.08
CA LYS A 5 -6.80 46.41 -33.62
C LYS A 5 -6.44 45.73 -32.31
N GLN A 6 -7.37 45.75 -31.35
CA GLN A 6 -7.51 44.72 -30.34
C GLN A 6 -7.59 43.35 -31.03
N THR A 7 -6.69 42.44 -30.65
CA THR A 7 -6.82 41.01 -30.96
C THR A 7 -7.21 40.33 -29.65
N SER A 8 -8.45 39.85 -29.64
CA SER A 8 -9.02 39.01 -28.59
C SER A 8 -8.19 37.74 -28.44
N CYS A 9 -7.73 37.44 -27.23
CA CYS A 9 -7.38 36.08 -26.85
C CYS A 9 -8.62 35.21 -27.05
N GLY A 10 -8.58 34.34 -28.06
CA GLY A 10 -9.59 33.32 -28.24
C GLY A 10 -9.59 32.39 -27.03
N GLU A 11 -10.77 32.20 -26.45
CA GLU A 11 -11.10 31.09 -25.57
C GLU A 11 -10.95 29.80 -26.38
N GLY A 12 -9.73 29.28 -26.43
CA GLY A 12 -9.44 27.94 -26.92
C GLY A 12 -9.64 26.97 -25.77
N SER A 13 -10.84 26.41 -25.65
CA SER A 13 -11.07 25.20 -24.88
C SER A 13 -10.12 24.11 -25.41
N MET A 14 -9.10 23.75 -24.64
CA MET A 14 -8.31 22.56 -24.92
C MET A 14 -9.21 21.34 -24.73
N GLU A 15 -9.80 20.86 -25.82
CA GLU A 15 -10.34 19.50 -25.90
C GLU A 15 -9.17 18.51 -25.82
N ASN A 16 -8.70 18.24 -24.60
CA ASN A 16 -7.73 17.19 -24.34
C ASN A 16 -8.51 15.86 -24.18
N ARG A 17 -8.76 15.15 -25.29
CA ARG A 17 -9.53 13.87 -25.31
C ARG A 17 -8.81 12.71 -26.01
N GLY A 18 -7.48 12.68 -25.99
CA GLY A 18 -6.70 11.62 -26.66
C GLY A 18 -6.25 10.46 -25.78
N LEU A 19 -5.70 10.75 -24.59
CA LEU A 19 -4.95 9.75 -23.83
C LEU A 19 -5.83 8.83 -22.97
N PHE A 20 -6.86 9.37 -22.31
CA PHE A 20 -7.74 8.65 -21.41
C PHE A 20 -9.15 8.52 -21.98
N THR A 21 -9.69 7.30 -21.91
CA THR A 21 -11.12 7.05 -22.16
C THR A 21 -11.98 7.78 -21.12
N ARG A 22 -13.28 7.94 -21.40
CA ARG A 22 -14.22 8.56 -20.45
C ARG A 22 -14.26 7.83 -19.10
N GLU A 23 -14.25 6.49 -19.12
CA GLU A 23 -14.25 5.69 -17.90
C GLU A 23 -12.98 5.91 -17.08
N GLN A 24 -11.81 5.97 -17.74
CA GLN A 24 -10.54 6.28 -17.07
C GLN A 24 -10.56 7.69 -16.46
N GLN A 25 -11.11 8.69 -17.15
CA GLN A 25 -11.24 10.04 -16.60
C GLN A 25 -12.15 10.08 -15.36
N GLU A 26 -13.29 9.38 -15.41
CA GLU A 26 -14.21 9.26 -14.27
C GLU A 26 -13.53 8.55 -13.08
N ARG A 27 -12.75 7.50 -13.38
CA ARG A 27 -11.96 6.77 -12.38
C ARG A 27 -10.88 7.64 -11.75
N LEU A 28 -10.08 8.37 -12.53
CA LEU A 28 -9.08 9.30 -12.00
C LEU A 28 -9.73 10.38 -11.11
N ALA A 29 -10.86 10.95 -11.55
CA ALA A 29 -11.59 11.95 -10.79
C ALA A 29 -12.17 11.41 -9.47
N SER A 30 -12.47 10.10 -9.40
CA SER A 30 -12.99 9.47 -8.18
C SER A 30 -12.00 9.51 -7.01
N TRP A 31 -10.69 9.49 -7.29
CA TRP A 31 -9.65 9.54 -6.27
C TRP A 31 -9.64 10.83 -5.46
N LYS A 32 -10.08 11.96 -6.04
CA LYS A 32 -10.25 13.24 -5.33
C LYS A 32 -11.30 13.20 -4.23
N LYS A 33 -12.22 12.24 -4.27
CA LYS A 33 -13.33 12.09 -3.32
C LYS A 33 -13.12 10.95 -2.33
N ARG A 34 -12.12 10.09 -2.57
CA ARG A 34 -11.88 8.88 -1.77
C ARG A 34 -11.38 9.21 -0.37
N TYR A 35 -10.58 10.28 -0.24
CA TYR A 35 -9.90 10.69 0.99
C TYR A 35 -10.41 12.04 1.47
N PRO A 36 -10.18 12.40 2.76
CA PRO A 36 -10.59 13.69 3.31
C PRO A 36 -10.01 14.91 2.56
N TYR A 37 -8.83 14.75 1.96
CA TYR A 37 -8.19 15.79 1.16
C TYR A 37 -7.94 15.27 -0.26
N PRO A 38 -8.33 16.02 -1.32
CA PRO A 38 -8.21 15.55 -2.69
C PRO A 38 -6.80 15.12 -3.09
N ILE A 39 -5.77 15.84 -2.63
CA ILE A 39 -4.37 15.55 -2.98
C ILE A 39 -3.91 14.15 -2.55
N MET A 40 -4.50 13.58 -1.50
CA MET A 40 -4.15 12.24 -1.02
C MET A 40 -4.41 11.16 -2.06
N GLY A 41 -5.29 11.42 -3.04
CA GLY A 41 -5.59 10.49 -4.13
C GLY A 41 -4.58 10.47 -5.27
N ILE A 42 -3.56 11.34 -5.28
CA ILE A 42 -2.71 11.52 -6.45
C ILE A 42 -1.84 10.30 -6.76
N VAL A 43 -1.31 9.63 -5.73
CA VAL A 43 -0.47 8.43 -5.90
C VAL A 43 -1.30 7.27 -6.47
N GLU A 44 -2.56 7.13 -6.05
CA GLU A 44 -3.45 6.10 -6.59
C GLU A 44 -3.90 6.42 -8.02
N ALA A 45 -4.13 7.69 -8.34
CA ALA A 45 -4.39 8.12 -9.70
C ALA A 45 -3.21 7.79 -10.64
N LEU A 46 -1.98 8.08 -10.20
CA LEU A 46 -0.77 7.69 -10.94
C LEU A 46 -0.61 6.17 -11.06
N ARG A 47 -1.05 5.41 -10.03
CA ARG A 47 -1.06 3.94 -10.08
C ARG A 47 -2.00 3.42 -11.15
N ASP A 48 -3.21 3.96 -11.23
CA ASP A 48 -4.18 3.62 -12.28
C ASP A 48 -3.59 3.93 -13.67
N VAL A 49 -2.95 5.10 -13.85
CA VAL A 49 -2.24 5.45 -15.10
C VAL A 49 -1.16 4.43 -15.45
N GLN A 50 -0.28 4.10 -14.49
CA GLN A 50 0.78 3.09 -14.67
C GLN A 50 0.19 1.74 -15.07
N GLN A 51 -0.94 1.34 -14.49
CA GLN A 51 -1.58 0.07 -14.80
C GLN A 51 -2.19 0.07 -16.20
N TRP A 52 -2.85 1.14 -16.63
CA TRP A 52 -3.47 1.21 -17.95
C TRP A 52 -2.48 1.37 -19.08
N HIS A 53 -1.51 2.26 -18.93
CA HIS A 53 -0.58 2.66 -20.00
C HIS A 53 0.78 1.96 -19.90
N ARG A 54 1.03 1.22 -18.81
CA ARG A 54 2.33 0.57 -18.50
C ARG A 54 3.50 1.53 -18.29
N SER A 55 3.23 2.82 -18.31
CA SER A 55 4.13 3.89 -17.92
C SER A 55 3.31 5.12 -17.56
N VAL A 56 3.97 6.08 -16.91
CA VAL A 56 3.44 7.42 -16.69
C VAL A 56 4.18 8.37 -17.62
N SER A 57 3.57 8.70 -18.75
CA SER A 57 4.14 9.66 -19.71
C SER A 57 3.99 11.10 -19.23
N LEU A 58 4.79 12.04 -19.75
CA LEU A 58 4.65 13.46 -19.45
C LEU A 58 3.26 14.03 -19.77
N GLU A 59 2.60 13.49 -20.81
CA GLU A 59 1.21 13.85 -21.14
C GLU A 59 0.23 13.37 -20.05
N ALA A 60 0.44 12.16 -19.53
CA ALA A 60 -0.33 11.64 -18.40
C ALA A 60 -0.06 12.45 -17.11
N GLU A 61 1.20 12.79 -16.84
CA GLU A 61 1.57 13.65 -15.72
C GLU A 61 0.87 15.01 -15.79
N ALA A 62 0.84 15.64 -16.97
CA ALA A 62 0.17 16.92 -17.18
C ALA A 62 -1.34 16.83 -16.93
N HIS A 63 -1.98 15.75 -17.39
CA HIS A 63 -3.40 15.51 -17.13
C HIS A 63 -3.69 15.32 -15.63
N VAL A 64 -2.88 14.52 -14.92
CA VAL A 64 -3.01 14.33 -13.46
C VAL A 64 -2.75 15.64 -12.72
N ALA A 65 -1.77 16.43 -13.14
CA ALA A 65 -1.47 17.74 -12.56
C ALA A 65 -2.66 18.70 -12.66
N GLU A 66 -3.29 18.78 -13.84
CA GLU A 66 -4.50 19.56 -14.06
C GLU A 66 -5.66 19.07 -13.19
N LEU A 67 -5.90 17.74 -13.16
CA LEU A 67 -6.99 17.14 -12.40
C LEU A 67 -6.88 17.43 -10.89
N PHE A 68 -5.68 17.30 -10.32
CA PHE A 68 -5.42 17.55 -8.90
C PHE A 68 -5.10 19.02 -8.57
N GLN A 69 -5.05 19.90 -9.58
CA GLN A 69 -4.74 21.33 -9.45
C GLN A 69 -3.39 21.58 -8.78
N VAL A 70 -2.37 20.83 -9.19
CA VAL A 70 -0.99 20.95 -8.72
C VAL A 70 -0.05 21.28 -9.88
N PRO A 71 1.13 21.89 -9.62
CA PRO A 71 2.11 22.10 -10.67
C PRO A 71 2.60 20.77 -11.27
N LEU A 72 2.77 20.71 -12.60
CA LEU A 72 3.36 19.54 -13.28
C LEU A 72 4.68 19.07 -12.64
N PRO A 73 5.63 19.95 -12.24
CA PRO A 73 6.85 19.51 -11.57
C PRO A 73 6.60 18.71 -10.29
N GLN A 74 5.53 18.99 -9.54
CA GLN A 74 5.19 18.20 -8.35
C GLN A 74 4.81 16.77 -8.73
N VAL A 75 4.04 16.58 -9.80
CA VAL A 75 3.69 15.24 -10.30
C VAL A 75 4.92 14.52 -10.82
N HIS A 76 5.76 15.21 -11.59
CA HIS A 76 7.01 14.67 -12.11
C HIS A 76 7.95 14.19 -11.00
N GLU A 77 8.03 14.94 -9.90
CA GLU A 77 8.79 14.53 -8.71
C GLU A 77 8.25 13.25 -8.07
N LEU A 78 6.93 13.01 -8.07
CA LEU A 78 6.35 11.75 -7.57
C LEU A 78 6.73 10.58 -8.48
N VAL A 79 6.53 10.75 -9.79
CA VAL A 79 6.81 9.70 -10.80
C VAL A 79 8.27 9.29 -10.79
N THR A 80 9.19 10.25 -10.61
CA THR A 80 10.63 9.98 -10.62
C THR A 80 11.19 9.56 -9.26
N PHE A 81 10.51 9.86 -8.15
CA PHE A 81 10.94 9.48 -6.81
C PHE A 81 10.52 8.07 -6.42
N TYR A 82 9.29 7.67 -6.75
CA TYR A 82 8.72 6.39 -6.30
C TYR A 82 9.06 5.24 -7.28
N PRO A 83 9.78 4.19 -6.84
CA PRO A 83 10.23 3.09 -7.71
C PRO A 83 9.13 2.31 -8.43
N TYR A 84 7.89 2.40 -7.95
CA TYR A 84 6.76 1.73 -8.59
C TYR A 84 6.46 2.27 -9.99
N PHE A 85 6.65 3.57 -10.21
CA PHE A 85 6.32 4.24 -11.47
C PHE A 85 7.46 4.15 -12.48
N THR A 86 7.11 3.98 -13.76
CA THR A 86 8.06 3.95 -14.87
C THR A 86 7.70 5.02 -15.88
N THR A 87 8.69 5.75 -16.39
CA THR A 87 8.49 6.71 -17.49
C THR A 87 8.55 6.03 -18.86
N GLU A 88 9.23 4.89 -18.95
CA GLU A 88 9.27 4.02 -20.11
C GLU A 88 8.23 2.89 -19.99
N PRO A 89 7.58 2.44 -21.08
CA PRO A 89 6.59 1.37 -21.05
C PRO A 89 7.17 0.06 -20.52
N ALA A 90 6.56 -0.46 -19.46
CA ALA A 90 6.77 -1.83 -19.00
C ALA A 90 6.04 -2.84 -19.90
N GLY A 91 6.49 -4.09 -19.89
CA GLY A 91 5.81 -5.16 -20.60
C GLY A 91 4.44 -5.46 -19.99
N ARG A 92 3.55 -6.08 -20.77
CA ARG A 92 2.21 -6.52 -20.29
C ARG A 92 2.29 -7.47 -19.09
N CYS A 93 3.38 -8.23 -19.00
CA CYS A 93 3.77 -9.09 -17.89
C CYS A 93 5.06 -8.53 -17.28
N ARG A 94 4.90 -7.65 -16.27
CA ARG A 94 6.00 -7.09 -15.49
C ARG A 94 6.37 -8.05 -14.36
N ILE A 95 7.58 -8.62 -14.42
CA ILE A 95 8.09 -9.58 -13.45
C ILE A 95 9.08 -8.86 -12.53
N GLN A 96 8.88 -8.93 -11.22
CA GLN A 96 9.85 -8.36 -10.27
C GLN A 96 10.40 -9.45 -9.36
N VAL A 97 11.72 -9.57 -9.26
CA VAL A 97 12.38 -10.55 -8.40
C VAL A 97 13.06 -9.82 -7.25
N CYS A 98 12.77 -10.23 -6.01
CA CYS A 98 13.39 -9.64 -4.83
C CYS A 98 14.91 -9.88 -4.83
N ARG A 99 15.71 -8.82 -4.79
CA ARG A 99 17.18 -8.91 -4.69
C ARG A 99 17.74 -8.75 -3.29
N ASN A 100 16.88 -8.51 -2.30
CA ASN A 100 17.32 -8.22 -0.94
C ASN A 100 17.91 -9.47 -0.23
N LEU A 101 18.61 -9.27 0.89
CA LEU A 101 19.55 -10.25 1.47
C LEU A 101 19.03 -11.69 1.51
N SER A 102 17.85 -11.94 2.09
CA SER A 102 17.28 -13.29 2.19
C SER A 102 17.03 -13.94 0.83
N CYS A 103 16.56 -13.18 -0.15
CA CYS A 103 16.32 -13.67 -1.52
C CYS A 103 17.63 -13.83 -2.31
N HIS A 104 18.60 -12.94 -2.09
CA HIS A 104 19.94 -13.08 -2.66
C HIS A 104 20.62 -14.38 -2.20
N LEU A 105 20.62 -14.64 -0.89
CA LEU A 105 21.13 -15.88 -0.32
C LEU A 105 20.39 -17.13 -0.82
N ALA A 106 19.09 -16.99 -1.10
CA ALA A 106 18.28 -18.06 -1.68
C ALA A 106 18.47 -18.22 -3.21
N GLY A 107 19.26 -17.36 -3.87
CA GLY A 107 19.62 -17.48 -5.27
C GLY A 107 18.88 -16.57 -6.25
N SER A 108 18.34 -15.42 -5.82
CA SER A 108 17.63 -14.48 -6.71
C SER A 108 18.46 -14.00 -7.91
N ALA A 109 19.78 -13.92 -7.79
CA ALA A 109 20.66 -13.59 -8.92
C ALA A 109 20.51 -14.59 -10.08
N ARG A 110 20.41 -15.90 -9.78
CA ARG A 110 20.18 -16.94 -10.79
C ARG A 110 18.82 -16.81 -11.46
N ALA A 111 17.81 -16.37 -10.72
CA ALA A 111 16.47 -16.12 -11.26
C ALA A 111 16.48 -14.93 -12.24
N LEU A 112 17.19 -13.85 -11.91
CA LEU A 112 17.38 -12.70 -12.80
C LEU A 112 18.18 -13.08 -14.06
N ASP A 113 19.26 -13.86 -13.91
CA ASP A 113 20.05 -14.37 -15.05
C ASP A 113 19.23 -15.27 -15.97
N HIS A 114 18.34 -16.09 -15.38
CA HIS A 114 17.40 -16.94 -16.12
C HIS A 114 16.42 -16.10 -16.95
N LEU A 115 15.86 -15.03 -16.38
CA LEU A 115 14.99 -14.10 -17.10
C LEU A 115 15.72 -13.37 -18.22
N ARG A 116 16.93 -12.87 -17.95
CA ARG A 116 17.78 -12.22 -18.96
C ARG A 116 18.02 -13.14 -20.16
N SER A 117 18.42 -14.38 -19.88
CA SER A 117 18.72 -15.37 -20.92
C SER A 117 17.47 -15.79 -21.71
N SER A 118 16.32 -15.89 -21.03
CA SER A 118 15.06 -16.34 -21.63
C SER A 118 14.33 -15.26 -22.44
N LEU A 119 14.50 -13.98 -22.07
CA LEU A 119 13.82 -12.85 -22.70
C LEU A 119 14.70 -12.09 -23.69
N GLY A 120 16.03 -12.19 -23.56
CA GLY A 120 16.97 -11.51 -24.47
C GLY A 120 16.94 -9.99 -24.39
N VAL A 121 16.46 -9.43 -23.27
CA VAL A 121 16.46 -7.99 -22.98
C VAL A 121 17.16 -7.70 -21.67
N GLU A 122 17.60 -6.45 -21.50
CA GLU A 122 18.16 -5.98 -20.24
C GLU A 122 17.07 -5.66 -19.21
N GLU A 123 17.47 -5.62 -17.94
CA GLU A 123 16.60 -5.23 -16.83
C GLU A 123 15.95 -3.85 -17.06
N GLY A 124 14.68 -3.74 -16.73
CA GLY A 124 13.87 -2.52 -16.90
C GLY A 124 13.45 -2.24 -18.35
N ARG A 125 13.82 -3.07 -19.32
CA ARG A 125 13.40 -2.94 -20.72
C ARG A 125 12.30 -3.94 -21.06
N ALA A 126 11.33 -3.49 -21.85
CA ALA A 126 10.32 -4.36 -22.42
C ALA A 126 10.89 -5.14 -23.61
N THR A 127 10.39 -6.36 -23.82
CA THR A 127 10.64 -7.13 -25.03
C THR A 127 10.07 -6.42 -26.27
N PRO A 128 10.61 -6.63 -27.49
CA PRO A 128 10.14 -5.94 -28.70
C PRO A 128 8.65 -6.14 -29.02
N ASP A 129 8.06 -7.25 -28.57
CA ASP A 129 6.63 -7.55 -28.68
C ASP A 129 5.78 -6.89 -27.57
N GLY A 130 6.41 -6.17 -26.64
CA GLY A 130 5.78 -5.51 -25.49
C GLY A 130 5.21 -6.48 -24.45
N LEU A 131 5.50 -7.77 -24.54
CA LEU A 131 4.86 -8.78 -23.70
C LEU A 131 5.49 -8.86 -22.31
N PHE A 132 6.81 -8.79 -22.20
CA PHE A 132 7.53 -8.98 -20.95
C PHE A 132 8.41 -7.79 -20.61
N SER A 133 8.54 -7.53 -19.32
CA SER A 133 9.67 -6.79 -18.76
C SER A 133 10.03 -7.43 -17.43
N TYR A 134 11.28 -7.32 -17.01
CA TYR A 134 11.69 -7.80 -15.70
C TYR A 134 12.61 -6.80 -15.00
N GLU A 135 12.58 -6.83 -13.67
CA GLU A 135 13.46 -6.01 -12.84
C GLU A 135 13.75 -6.63 -11.48
N ALA A 136 14.84 -6.20 -10.88
CA ALA A 136 15.14 -6.49 -9.49
C ALA A 136 14.32 -5.54 -8.60
N ALA A 137 13.49 -6.12 -7.73
CA ALA A 137 12.75 -5.39 -6.73
C ALA A 137 13.53 -5.33 -5.40
N GLU A 138 13.31 -4.26 -4.65
CA GLU A 138 13.63 -4.24 -3.22
C GLU A 138 12.81 -5.30 -2.44
N CYS A 139 12.93 -5.35 -1.11
CA CYS A 139 12.30 -6.41 -0.32
C CYS A 139 10.79 -6.49 -0.59
N LEU A 140 10.30 -7.63 -1.11
CA LEU A 140 8.86 -7.85 -1.38
C LEU A 140 8.05 -8.27 -0.12
N GLY A 141 8.66 -8.29 1.07
CA GLY A 141 7.98 -8.70 2.31
C GLY A 141 7.53 -10.17 2.31
N ALA A 142 8.20 -11.02 1.52
CA ALA A 142 7.83 -12.41 1.25
C ALA A 142 9.02 -13.36 1.44
N CYS A 143 9.78 -13.21 2.52
CA CYS A 143 11.00 -14.00 2.75
C CYS A 143 10.73 -15.50 3.00
N ASP A 144 9.51 -15.85 3.37
CA ASP A 144 8.97 -17.21 3.39
C ASP A 144 8.85 -17.84 1.98
N PHE A 145 8.95 -17.03 0.93
CA PHE A 145 9.00 -17.42 -0.48
C PHE A 145 10.37 -17.21 -1.13
N ALA A 146 11.42 -16.95 -0.36
CA ALA A 146 12.73 -16.60 -0.91
C ALA A 146 13.31 -17.68 -1.86
N PRO A 147 13.79 -17.31 -3.08
CA PRO A 147 13.71 -15.97 -3.67
C PRO A 147 12.28 -15.62 -4.10
N ALA A 148 11.72 -14.53 -3.60
CA ALA A 148 10.34 -14.15 -3.92
C ALA A 148 10.25 -13.40 -5.25
N PHE A 149 9.16 -13.58 -5.98
CA PHE A 149 8.85 -12.74 -7.15
C PHE A 149 7.37 -12.43 -7.30
N THR A 150 7.09 -11.32 -7.98
CA THR A 150 5.75 -10.86 -8.33
C THR A 150 5.57 -10.79 -9.85
N VAL A 151 4.31 -10.85 -10.28
CA VAL A 151 3.89 -10.57 -11.66
C VAL A 151 2.76 -9.57 -11.60
N ASN A 152 2.92 -8.38 -12.20
CA ASN A 152 1.93 -7.31 -12.17
C ASN A 152 1.38 -7.04 -10.74
N ASP A 153 2.29 -6.87 -9.78
CA ASP A 153 2.04 -6.68 -8.34
C ASP A 153 1.55 -7.91 -7.55
N GLU A 154 1.22 -9.01 -8.22
CA GLU A 154 0.76 -10.23 -7.55
C GLU A 154 1.94 -11.10 -7.13
N LEU A 155 2.04 -11.39 -5.83
CA LEU A 155 3.04 -12.31 -5.29
C LEU A 155 2.74 -13.73 -5.78
N ILE A 156 3.68 -14.32 -6.53
CA ILE A 156 3.51 -15.66 -7.09
C ILE A 156 4.12 -16.74 -6.19
N GLY A 157 5.29 -16.49 -5.62
CA GLY A 157 6.00 -17.47 -4.79
C GLY A 157 7.49 -17.47 -5.05
N GLU A 158 8.10 -18.66 -5.07
CA GLU A 158 9.55 -18.84 -5.24
C GLU A 158 9.97 -18.75 -6.71
N ALA A 159 10.96 -17.90 -7.00
CA ALA A 159 11.48 -17.59 -8.32
C ALA A 159 12.42 -18.68 -8.84
N THR A 160 11.93 -19.92 -8.88
CA THR A 160 12.64 -21.04 -9.51
C THR A 160 12.58 -20.89 -11.04
N GLY A 161 13.59 -21.40 -11.75
CA GLY A 161 13.58 -21.39 -13.23
C GLY A 161 12.29 -21.99 -13.80
N ALA A 162 11.83 -23.11 -13.23
CA ALA A 162 10.58 -23.75 -13.63
C ALA A 162 9.33 -22.87 -13.35
N ALA A 163 9.29 -22.12 -12.25
CA ALA A 163 8.18 -21.20 -11.97
C ALA A 163 8.16 -20.02 -12.95
N LEU A 164 9.34 -19.45 -13.24
CA LEU A 164 9.50 -18.38 -14.21
C LEU A 164 9.11 -18.86 -15.62
N ASP A 165 9.58 -20.02 -16.05
CA ASP A 165 9.24 -20.62 -17.35
C ASP A 165 7.73 -20.85 -17.50
N ARG A 166 7.05 -21.30 -16.44
CA ARG A 166 5.59 -21.43 -16.44
C ARG A 166 4.90 -20.08 -16.65
N VAL A 167 5.36 -19.02 -15.98
CA VAL A 167 4.81 -17.67 -16.16
C VAL A 167 5.03 -17.17 -17.58
N LEU A 168 6.24 -17.34 -18.13
CA LEU A 168 6.57 -16.96 -19.50
C LEU A 168 5.72 -17.71 -20.53
N ALA A 169 5.55 -19.04 -20.36
CA ALA A 169 4.74 -19.85 -21.26
C ALA A 169 3.26 -19.44 -21.26
N ARG A 170 2.67 -19.19 -20.08
CA ARG A 170 1.28 -18.76 -19.95
C ARG A 170 1.03 -17.39 -20.57
N ALA A 171 1.90 -16.42 -20.29
CA ALA A 171 1.77 -15.10 -20.91
C ALA A 171 1.87 -15.16 -22.44
N ARG A 172 2.72 -16.04 -22.99
CA ARG A 172 2.82 -16.28 -24.45
C ARG A 172 1.57 -16.92 -25.05
N SER A 173 0.83 -17.73 -24.29
CA SER A 173 -0.43 -18.34 -24.76
C SER A 173 -1.63 -17.39 -24.72
N GLY A 174 -1.43 -16.14 -24.30
CA GLY A 174 -2.50 -15.14 -24.16
C GLY A 174 -3.21 -15.19 -22.81
N GLU A 175 -2.83 -16.12 -21.92
CA GLU A 175 -3.21 -16.08 -20.51
C GLU A 175 -2.31 -15.07 -19.80
N THR A 176 -2.66 -13.78 -19.85
CA THR A 176 -1.88 -12.76 -19.15
C THR A 176 -2.03 -12.91 -17.64
N ALA A 177 -0.96 -13.37 -16.99
CA ALA A 177 -0.79 -13.46 -15.53
C ALA A 177 -1.89 -14.31 -14.83
N PRO A 178 -1.75 -14.64 -13.54
CA PRO A 178 -2.89 -15.18 -12.79
C PRO A 178 -4.01 -14.15 -12.88
N ASP A 179 -5.10 -14.49 -13.56
CA ASP A 179 -6.37 -13.78 -13.44
C ASP A 179 -6.66 -13.58 -11.95
N GLU A 180 -7.31 -12.48 -11.60
CA GLU A 180 -7.73 -12.13 -10.23
C GLU A 180 -8.49 -13.29 -9.55
N ASN A 181 -9.02 -14.22 -10.37
CA ASN A 181 -9.67 -15.48 -9.98
C ASN A 181 -8.96 -16.78 -10.47
N ALA A 182 -7.91 -16.73 -11.30
CA ALA A 182 -7.20 -17.94 -11.78
C ALA A 182 -6.00 -18.25 -10.91
N GLY A 183 -6.26 -18.66 -9.67
CA GLY A 183 -5.78 -19.94 -9.16
C GLY A 183 -4.29 -20.27 -9.17
N VAL A 184 -3.37 -19.36 -9.51
CA VAL A 184 -2.00 -19.45 -9.01
C VAL A 184 -2.11 -19.00 -7.57
N ARG A 185 -2.57 -19.91 -6.73
CA ARG A 185 -2.33 -19.79 -5.30
C ARG A 185 -0.84 -19.52 -5.19
N ALA A 186 -0.48 -18.44 -4.47
CA ALA A 186 0.85 -18.37 -3.91
C ALA A 186 1.16 -19.76 -3.39
N GLU A 187 2.31 -20.33 -3.79
CA GLU A 187 2.72 -21.64 -3.28
C GLU A 187 2.52 -21.63 -1.75
N GLU A 188 2.24 -22.78 -1.13
CA GLU A 188 2.22 -22.74 0.34
C GLU A 188 3.61 -22.30 0.81
N PRO A 189 3.70 -21.29 1.69
CA PRO A 189 4.98 -20.81 2.15
C PRO A 189 5.74 -21.97 2.77
N ARG A 190 7.05 -22.06 2.50
CA ARG A 190 7.86 -23.11 3.10
C ARG A 190 7.75 -22.99 4.62
N GLN A 191 7.26 -24.04 5.29
CA GLN A 191 7.38 -24.15 6.74
C GLN A 191 8.86 -24.30 7.11
N ARG A 192 9.58 -23.19 7.22
CA ARG A 192 10.94 -23.13 7.76
C ARG A 192 10.88 -22.45 9.12
N GLY A 193 10.39 -23.19 10.11
CA GLY A 193 10.30 -22.72 11.49
C GLY A 193 9.78 -23.82 12.40
N GLY A 194 10.53 -24.13 13.46
CA GLY A 194 10.06 -25.04 14.51
C GLY A 194 8.89 -24.43 15.26
N ALA A 195 7.97 -25.27 15.72
CA ALA A 195 6.86 -24.87 16.56
C ALA A 195 7.38 -24.04 17.75
N SER A 196 7.00 -22.76 17.80
CA SER A 196 7.23 -21.93 18.98
C SER A 196 6.39 -22.52 20.12
N SER A 197 7.05 -23.00 21.17
CA SER A 197 6.41 -23.49 22.39
C SER A 197 5.85 -22.36 23.27
N GLY A 198 5.82 -21.13 22.78
CA GLY A 198 5.35 -19.95 23.50
C GLY A 198 3.84 -19.72 23.37
N VAL A 199 3.30 -18.92 24.29
CA VAL A 199 1.90 -18.46 24.22
C VAL A 199 1.71 -17.58 22.98
N ARG A 200 0.81 -17.99 22.08
CA ARG A 200 0.38 -17.17 20.94
C ARG A 200 -0.66 -16.16 21.44
N ILE A 201 -0.32 -14.87 21.42
CA ILE A 201 -1.27 -13.79 21.77
C ILE A 201 -1.91 -13.24 20.49
N VAL A 202 -1.14 -12.55 19.66
CA VAL A 202 -1.65 -11.94 18.41
C VAL A 202 -2.04 -13.02 17.38
N MET A 203 -1.38 -14.19 17.44
CA MET A 203 -1.57 -15.30 16.51
C MET A 203 -2.39 -16.46 17.11
N GLU A 204 -3.12 -16.23 18.21
CA GLU A 204 -3.80 -17.29 18.98
C GLU A 204 -4.70 -18.19 18.11
N HIS A 205 -5.44 -17.59 17.17
CA HIS A 205 -6.45 -18.26 16.35
C HIS A 205 -6.01 -18.57 14.91
N PHE A 206 -4.71 -18.46 14.60
CA PHE A 206 -4.20 -18.61 13.23
C PHE A 206 -4.41 -20.00 12.61
N ASP A 207 -4.78 -20.99 13.40
CA ASP A 207 -5.12 -22.32 12.93
C ASP A 207 -6.46 -22.34 12.16
N ASP A 208 -7.33 -21.35 12.34
CA ASP A 208 -8.53 -21.17 11.52
C ASP A 208 -8.18 -20.47 10.19
N ALA A 209 -8.22 -21.23 9.09
CA ALA A 209 -7.95 -20.70 7.75
C ALA A 209 -8.94 -19.60 7.31
N GLN A 210 -10.13 -19.55 7.91
CA GLN A 210 -11.17 -18.57 7.60
C GLN A 210 -11.10 -17.31 8.49
N LEU A 211 -10.13 -17.21 9.42
CA LEU A 211 -10.01 -16.10 10.37
C LEU A 211 -9.94 -14.72 9.69
N HIS A 212 -9.64 -14.68 8.39
CA HIS A 212 -9.64 -13.47 7.60
C HIS A 212 -11.03 -12.83 7.43
N SER A 213 -12.10 -13.62 7.61
CA SER A 213 -13.51 -13.18 7.49
C SER A 213 -14.08 -12.68 8.81
N LEU A 214 -15.06 -11.77 8.72
CA LEU A 214 -15.78 -11.24 9.88
C LEU A 214 -16.44 -12.34 10.73
N GLU A 215 -17.06 -13.34 10.09
CA GLU A 215 -17.77 -14.42 10.79
C GLU A 215 -16.81 -15.25 11.66
N ALA A 216 -15.71 -15.71 11.07
CA ALA A 216 -14.71 -16.49 11.79
C ALA A 216 -14.06 -15.67 12.92
N TYR A 217 -13.75 -14.39 12.65
CA TYR A 217 -13.20 -13.50 13.67
C TYR A 217 -14.14 -13.33 14.87
N ARG A 218 -15.45 -13.14 14.63
CA ARG A 218 -16.47 -13.07 15.71
C ARG A 218 -16.61 -14.38 16.47
N ARG A 219 -16.58 -15.53 15.78
CA ARG A 219 -16.61 -16.87 16.40
C ARG A 219 -15.41 -17.08 17.33
N ALA A 220 -14.24 -16.54 16.98
CA ALA A 220 -13.06 -16.51 17.82
C ALA A 220 -13.12 -15.48 18.97
N GLY A 221 -14.22 -14.74 19.12
CA GLY A 221 -14.40 -13.72 20.17
C GLY A 221 -13.95 -12.31 19.78
N GLY A 222 -13.64 -12.08 18.50
CA GLY A 222 -13.32 -10.77 17.95
C GLY A 222 -14.45 -9.75 18.12
N TYR A 223 -14.07 -8.48 18.19
CA TYR A 223 -14.92 -7.30 18.49
C TYR A 223 -15.45 -7.19 19.92
N ARG A 224 -15.24 -8.17 20.81
CA ARG A 224 -15.60 -8.05 22.24
C ARG A 224 -14.80 -6.96 22.95
N ALA A 225 -13.52 -6.79 22.61
CA ALA A 225 -12.70 -5.73 23.20
C ALA A 225 -13.17 -4.36 22.71
N TRP A 226 -13.60 -4.26 21.45
CA TRP A 226 -14.24 -3.06 20.92
C TRP A 226 -15.58 -2.75 21.60
N GLU A 227 -16.46 -3.73 21.82
CA GLU A 227 -17.71 -3.55 22.57
C GLU A 227 -17.45 -2.97 23.97
N LYS A 228 -16.47 -3.52 24.70
CA LYS A 228 -16.03 -2.97 25.99
C LYS A 228 -15.48 -1.56 25.85
N ALA A 229 -14.61 -1.31 24.87
CA ALA A 229 -13.97 -0.01 24.69
C ALA A 229 -15.01 1.09 24.40
N GLN A 230 -16.10 0.79 23.68
CA GLN A 230 -17.18 1.73 23.39
C GLN A 230 -17.87 2.28 24.65
N THR A 231 -17.83 1.56 25.77
CA THR A 231 -18.41 2.03 27.04
C THR A 231 -17.38 2.68 27.96
N MET A 232 -16.10 2.74 27.55
CA MET A 232 -15.02 3.33 28.33
C MET A 232 -14.78 4.79 27.95
N GLU A 233 -14.46 5.60 28.94
CA GLU A 233 -13.84 6.93 28.77
C GLU A 233 -12.49 6.79 28.04
N ALA A 234 -12.17 7.72 27.13
CA ALA A 234 -10.94 7.67 26.33
C ALA A 234 -9.67 7.55 27.20
N GLY A 235 -9.58 8.37 28.26
CA GLY A 235 -8.46 8.32 29.21
C GLY A 235 -8.34 6.98 29.98
N ARG A 236 -9.44 6.24 30.16
CA ARG A 236 -9.39 4.89 30.76
C ARG A 236 -8.78 3.86 29.81
N ILE A 237 -9.05 3.99 28.51
CA ILE A 237 -8.43 3.13 27.49
C ILE A 237 -6.92 3.40 27.43
N VAL A 238 -6.51 4.68 27.42
CA VAL A 238 -5.09 5.08 27.49
C VAL A 238 -4.41 4.51 28.74
N ALA A 239 -5.05 4.62 29.91
CA ALA A 239 -4.51 4.09 31.16
C ALA A 239 -4.34 2.56 31.13
N GLU A 240 -5.29 1.82 30.55
CA GLU A 240 -5.19 0.36 30.41
C GLU A 240 -4.01 -0.05 29.50
N VAL A 241 -3.82 0.65 28.38
CA VAL A 241 -2.68 0.39 27.48
C VAL A 241 -1.34 0.77 28.15
N LYS A 242 -1.29 1.86 28.91
CA LYS A 242 -0.11 2.20 29.74
C LYS A 242 0.20 1.09 30.76
N LYS A 243 -0.83 0.59 31.45
CA LYS A 243 -0.70 -0.50 32.44
C LYS A 243 -0.20 -1.80 31.82
N SER A 244 -0.60 -2.10 30.58
CA SER A 244 -0.14 -3.29 29.84
C SER A 244 1.35 -3.26 29.47
N ASN A 245 2.00 -2.08 29.57
CA ASN A 245 3.38 -1.86 29.12
C ASN A 245 3.60 -2.23 27.64
N LEU A 246 2.57 -2.07 26.79
CA LEU A 246 2.70 -2.28 25.36
C LEU A 246 3.69 -1.27 24.75
N ARG A 247 4.60 -1.77 23.93
CA ARG A 247 5.60 -0.97 23.20
C ARG A 247 5.37 -1.08 21.70
N GLY A 248 5.79 -0.06 20.96
CA GLY A 248 5.69 -0.04 19.50
C GLY A 248 6.47 -1.18 18.85
N LEU A 249 5.77 -2.01 18.08
CA LEU A 249 6.30 -3.21 17.41
C LEU A 249 6.89 -2.93 16.01
N GLY A 250 7.08 -1.64 15.67
CA GLY A 250 7.73 -1.20 14.44
C GLY A 250 9.26 -1.03 14.55
N GLY A 251 9.86 -1.51 15.64
CA GLY A 251 11.32 -1.46 15.87
C GLY A 251 11.78 -0.41 16.88
N ALA A 252 11.19 0.80 16.88
CA ALA A 252 11.59 1.88 17.81
C ALA A 252 11.26 1.60 19.29
N GLY A 253 10.28 0.74 19.56
CA GLY A 253 9.98 0.29 20.93
C GLY A 253 9.48 1.40 21.87
N PHE A 254 8.93 2.51 21.37
CA PHE A 254 8.38 3.55 22.23
C PHE A 254 7.11 3.06 22.96
N PRO A 255 6.87 3.38 24.25
CA PRO A 255 5.67 2.94 24.97
C PRO A 255 4.38 3.48 24.33
N SER A 256 3.49 2.59 23.90
CA SER A 256 2.29 2.95 23.12
C SER A 256 1.34 3.86 23.89
N GLY A 257 1.07 3.53 25.15
CA GLY A 257 0.19 4.33 26.00
C GLY A 257 0.74 5.72 26.32
N MET A 258 2.07 5.87 26.39
CA MET A 258 2.71 7.19 26.55
C MET A 258 2.57 8.01 25.27
N LYS A 259 2.69 7.40 24.09
CA LYS A 259 2.48 8.08 22.80
C LYS A 259 1.05 8.63 22.71
N TRP A 260 0.06 7.83 23.08
CA TRP A 260 -1.35 8.23 23.04
C TRP A 260 -1.65 9.42 23.95
N GLU A 261 -1.01 9.50 25.12
CA GLU A 261 -1.18 10.61 26.06
C GLU A 261 -0.64 11.95 25.53
N THR A 262 0.27 11.93 24.54
CA THR A 262 0.78 13.17 23.92
C THR A 262 -0.19 13.80 22.92
N VAL A 263 -1.23 13.06 22.50
CA VAL A 263 -2.25 13.59 21.60
C VAL A 263 -3.19 14.49 22.40
N PRO A 264 -3.39 15.76 22.01
CA PRO A 264 -4.29 16.66 22.73
C PRO A 264 -5.73 16.11 22.81
N PRO A 265 -6.47 16.39 23.89
CA PRO A 265 -7.89 16.05 23.95
C PRO A 265 -8.69 16.75 22.84
N LYS A 266 -9.80 16.13 22.41
CA LYS A 266 -10.66 16.68 21.33
C LYS A 266 -11.17 18.10 21.60
N LYS A 267 -11.38 18.46 22.87
CA LYS A 267 -11.81 19.81 23.29
C LYS A 267 -10.75 20.90 23.09
N ASP A 268 -9.47 20.53 23.05
CA ASP A 268 -8.34 21.46 23.06
C ASP A 268 -7.67 21.61 21.67
N ARG A 269 -8.12 20.84 20.67
CA ARG A 269 -7.52 20.81 19.33
C ARG A 269 -8.16 21.79 18.35
N ARG A 270 -7.38 22.23 17.34
CA ARG A 270 -7.84 23.12 16.26
C ARG A 270 -8.09 22.41 14.92
N THR A 271 -7.54 21.21 14.75
CA THR A 271 -7.58 20.41 13.51
C THR A 271 -8.07 19.00 13.82
N PRO A 272 -8.56 18.25 12.81
CA PRO A 272 -8.92 16.85 13.00
C PRO A 272 -7.74 16.01 13.49
N HIS A 273 -8.00 14.98 14.29
CA HIS A 273 -6.99 13.97 14.62
C HIS A 273 -7.21 12.73 13.79
N TYR A 274 -6.11 12.13 13.35
CA TYR A 274 -6.11 10.89 12.61
C TYR A 274 -5.27 9.85 13.31
N LEU A 275 -5.73 8.60 13.27
CA LEU A 275 -4.87 7.45 13.56
C LEU A 275 -4.35 6.92 12.23
N VAL A 276 -3.04 6.74 12.12
CA VAL A 276 -2.43 6.08 10.97
C VAL A 276 -1.81 4.76 11.41
N ALA A 277 -2.32 3.66 10.88
CA ALA A 277 -1.66 2.36 10.95
C ALA A 277 -0.62 2.29 9.84
N ASN A 278 0.65 2.23 10.25
CA ASN A 278 1.78 2.06 9.34
C ASN A 278 1.93 0.58 8.98
N ALA A 279 1.53 0.23 7.77
CA ALA A 279 1.70 -1.08 7.15
C ALA A 279 2.70 -1.03 5.98
N ASP A 280 3.65 -0.08 6.03
CA ASP A 280 4.82 -0.05 5.16
C ASP A 280 5.95 -0.92 5.75
N GLU A 281 5.70 -2.24 5.79
CA GLU A 281 6.64 -3.25 6.32
C GLU A 281 7.82 -3.45 5.35
N SER A 282 8.67 -2.45 5.26
CA SER A 282 9.72 -2.35 4.24
C SER A 282 11.07 -2.91 4.68
N GLU A 283 11.27 -3.17 5.98
CA GLU A 283 12.51 -3.76 6.51
C GLU A 283 12.78 -5.14 5.90
N PRO A 284 13.95 -5.36 5.24
CA PRO A 284 14.31 -6.64 4.68
C PRO A 284 14.25 -7.78 5.69
N GLY A 285 13.54 -8.86 5.36
CA GLY A 285 13.35 -10.00 6.26
C GLY A 285 12.10 -9.93 7.14
N CYS A 286 11.42 -8.78 7.21
CA CYS A 286 10.14 -8.66 7.90
C CYS A 286 8.97 -9.03 6.97
N PHE A 287 8.03 -9.80 7.51
CA PHE A 287 6.77 -10.18 6.83
C PHE A 287 5.64 -10.49 7.85
N LYS A 288 5.82 -10.09 9.11
CA LYS A 288 4.86 -10.35 10.19
C LYS A 288 3.55 -9.60 9.93
N ASP A 289 3.63 -8.37 9.44
CA ASP A 289 2.47 -7.51 9.22
C ASP A 289 1.70 -7.99 7.99
N ARG A 290 2.42 -8.43 6.94
CA ARG A 290 1.79 -9.12 5.80
C ARG A 290 0.91 -10.27 6.28
N ILE A 291 1.47 -11.19 7.06
CA ILE A 291 0.73 -12.37 7.53
C ILE A 291 -0.46 -11.97 8.41
N LEU A 292 -0.30 -10.96 9.28
CA LEU A 292 -1.39 -10.46 10.12
C LEU A 292 -2.54 -9.90 9.28
N MET A 293 -2.25 -9.07 8.28
CA MET A 293 -3.26 -8.50 7.40
C MET A 293 -3.93 -9.56 6.51
N GLU A 294 -3.19 -10.58 6.08
CA GLU A 294 -3.75 -11.67 5.28
C GLU A 294 -4.63 -12.62 6.08
N ARG A 295 -4.22 -12.97 7.30
CA ARG A 295 -4.86 -14.02 8.10
C ARG A 295 -5.89 -13.49 9.07
N ASN A 296 -5.72 -12.26 9.56
CA ASN A 296 -6.58 -11.68 10.58
C ASN A 296 -6.70 -10.14 10.45
N PRO A 297 -7.24 -9.64 9.32
CA PRO A 297 -7.40 -8.20 9.08
C PRO A 297 -8.37 -7.54 10.07
N HIS A 298 -9.38 -8.28 10.57
CA HIS A 298 -10.33 -7.74 11.54
C HIS A 298 -9.70 -7.42 12.90
N ALA A 299 -8.64 -8.12 13.31
CA ALA A 299 -7.89 -7.75 14.52
C ALA A 299 -7.19 -6.39 14.38
N LEU A 300 -6.63 -6.08 13.21
CA LEU A 300 -6.08 -4.75 12.94
C LEU A 300 -7.19 -3.70 13.01
N ILE A 301 -8.33 -3.94 12.36
CA ILE A 301 -9.48 -3.03 12.37
C ILE A 301 -9.99 -2.81 13.80
N GLU A 302 -10.16 -3.87 14.60
CA GLU A 302 -10.57 -3.77 16.00
C GLU A 302 -9.59 -2.94 16.83
N GLY A 303 -8.28 -3.23 16.70
CA GLY A 303 -7.23 -2.46 17.37
C GLY A 303 -7.25 -0.98 16.98
N MET A 304 -7.48 -0.67 15.71
CA MET A 304 -7.59 0.70 15.22
C MET A 304 -8.84 1.42 15.74
N LEU A 305 -9.97 0.74 15.88
CA LEU A 305 -11.18 1.33 16.49
C LEU A 305 -10.95 1.66 17.97
N ILE A 306 -10.32 0.75 18.71
CA ILE A 306 -9.99 0.95 20.14
C ILE A 306 -9.00 2.11 20.29
N ALA A 307 -7.91 2.12 19.51
CA ALA A 307 -6.91 3.18 19.54
C ALA A 307 -7.49 4.53 19.08
N GLY A 308 -8.30 4.53 18.02
CA GLY A 308 -9.00 5.70 17.50
C GLY A 308 -9.92 6.31 18.54
N ARG A 309 -10.65 5.49 19.31
CA ARG A 309 -11.43 5.97 20.45
C ARG A 309 -10.56 6.54 21.57
N ALA A 310 -9.44 5.89 21.88
CA ALA A 310 -8.55 6.32 22.96
C ALA A 310 -7.93 7.70 22.71
N ILE A 311 -7.65 8.05 21.45
CA ILE A 311 -7.09 9.35 21.04
C ILE A 311 -8.13 10.31 20.44
N GLU A 312 -9.41 9.92 20.46
CA GLU A 312 -10.53 10.69 19.90
C GLU A 312 -10.33 11.08 18.41
N ALA A 313 -9.83 10.16 17.60
CA ALA A 313 -9.59 10.35 16.17
C ALA A 313 -10.90 10.54 15.38
N ASP A 314 -10.89 11.44 14.39
CA ASP A 314 -12.02 11.68 13.47
C ASP A 314 -12.00 10.74 12.26
N GLY A 315 -10.83 10.22 11.90
CA GLY A 315 -10.65 9.29 10.80
C GLY A 315 -9.48 8.35 11.06
N LEU A 316 -9.52 7.19 10.43
CA LEU A 316 -8.48 6.18 10.56
C LEU A 316 -7.89 5.90 9.18
N PHE A 317 -6.58 5.78 9.11
CA PHE A 317 -5.85 5.46 7.88
C PHE A 317 -5.06 4.18 8.07
N ILE A 318 -5.05 3.34 7.05
CA ILE A 318 -4.05 2.28 6.87
C ILE A 318 -3.20 2.70 5.69
N PHE A 319 -1.93 3.00 5.94
CA PHE A 319 -0.96 3.22 4.87
C PHE A 319 -0.23 1.91 4.63
N ILE A 320 -0.49 1.26 3.49
CA ILE A 320 0.06 -0.03 3.13
C ILE A 320 1.08 0.11 2.00
N ARG A 321 2.19 -0.63 2.08
CA ARG A 321 3.21 -0.59 1.03
C ARG A 321 2.70 -1.02 -0.35
N GLY A 322 3.40 -0.57 -1.39
CA GLY A 322 3.04 -0.83 -2.79
C GLY A 322 3.03 -2.30 -3.16
N GLU A 323 3.92 -3.11 -2.60
CA GLU A 323 4.09 -4.51 -2.93
C GLU A 323 2.94 -5.38 -2.38
N TYR A 324 2.16 -4.85 -1.44
CA TYR A 324 1.12 -5.60 -0.73
C TYR A 324 -0.26 -5.48 -1.40
N ALA A 325 -0.32 -5.73 -2.70
CA ALA A 325 -1.57 -5.64 -3.50
C ALA A 325 -2.67 -6.57 -3.00
N ARG A 326 -2.31 -7.81 -2.67
CA ARG A 326 -3.24 -8.81 -2.13
C ARG A 326 -3.76 -8.39 -0.75
N GLN A 327 -2.89 -7.91 0.11
CA GLN A 327 -3.25 -7.50 1.47
C GLN A 327 -4.12 -6.26 1.45
N ASN A 328 -3.89 -5.32 0.51
CA ASN A 328 -4.78 -4.19 0.27
C ASN A 328 -6.21 -4.68 -0.02
N ARG A 329 -6.39 -5.64 -0.93
CA ARG A 329 -7.71 -6.22 -1.25
C ARG A 329 -8.35 -6.93 -0.07
N VAL A 330 -7.57 -7.69 0.71
CA VAL A 330 -8.04 -8.37 1.93
C VAL A 330 -8.52 -7.33 2.95
N LEU A 331 -7.77 -6.24 3.16
CA LEU A 331 -8.17 -5.16 4.07
C LEU A 331 -9.40 -4.42 3.56
N GLU A 332 -9.49 -4.12 2.26
CA GLU A 332 -10.68 -3.48 1.67
C GLU A 332 -11.93 -4.34 1.88
N ALA A 333 -11.81 -5.66 1.71
CA ALA A 333 -12.88 -6.60 1.99
C ALA A 333 -13.27 -6.59 3.48
N ALA A 334 -12.30 -6.68 4.39
CA ALA A 334 -12.56 -6.68 5.83
C ALA A 334 -13.16 -5.34 6.32
N VAL A 335 -12.71 -4.20 5.78
CA VAL A 335 -13.29 -2.88 6.06
C VAL A 335 -14.73 -2.80 5.55
N ARG A 336 -15.01 -3.32 4.35
CA ARG A 336 -16.38 -3.40 3.81
C ARG A 336 -17.27 -4.29 4.69
N GLU A 337 -16.83 -5.49 5.05
CA GLU A 337 -17.56 -6.40 5.94
C GLU A 337 -17.88 -5.73 7.29
N ALA A 338 -16.90 -5.08 7.91
CA ALA A 338 -17.10 -4.36 9.17
C ALA A 338 -18.05 -3.16 9.02
N SER A 339 -18.01 -2.47 7.87
CA SER A 339 -18.91 -1.35 7.57
C SER A 339 -20.35 -1.82 7.36
N GLU A 340 -20.57 -2.86 6.56
CA GLU A 340 -21.89 -3.44 6.28
C GLU A 340 -22.52 -4.03 7.55
N ALA A 341 -21.70 -4.56 8.46
CA ALA A 341 -22.12 -5.04 9.76
C ALA A 341 -22.37 -3.93 10.81
N GLY A 342 -22.23 -2.65 10.45
CA GLY A 342 -22.48 -1.51 11.35
C GLY A 342 -21.47 -1.36 12.50
N ILE A 343 -20.30 -2.01 12.40
CA ILE A 343 -19.26 -2.00 13.44
C ILE A 343 -18.51 -0.68 13.45
N LEU A 344 -18.18 -0.17 12.25
CA LEU A 344 -17.39 1.04 12.09
C LEU A 344 -18.17 2.26 12.59
N LYS A 345 -17.52 3.10 13.41
CA LYS A 345 -18.09 4.38 13.90
C LYS A 345 -17.49 5.60 13.19
N GLN A 346 -16.48 5.37 12.35
CA GLN A 346 -15.75 6.37 11.59
C GLN A 346 -15.15 5.70 10.35
N ASN A 347 -14.79 6.51 9.37
CA ASN A 347 -14.21 6.01 8.13
C ASN A 347 -12.81 5.43 8.36
N ILE A 348 -12.56 4.27 7.77
CA ILE A 348 -11.22 3.71 7.60
C ILE A 348 -10.85 3.89 6.14
N PHE A 349 -9.82 4.67 5.88
CA PHE A 349 -9.24 4.90 4.57
C PHE A 349 -8.00 4.02 4.41
N ILE A 350 -7.87 3.34 3.27
CA ILE A 350 -6.68 2.56 2.96
C ILE A 350 -5.96 3.29 1.83
N MET A 351 -4.66 3.52 2.00
CA MET A 351 -3.79 4.20 1.03
C MET A 351 -2.61 3.30 0.69
N ARG A 352 -2.41 3.00 -0.60
CA ARG A 352 -1.31 2.14 -1.06
C ARG A 352 -0.13 2.99 -1.55
N GLY A 353 0.98 2.92 -0.83
CA GLY A 353 2.25 3.58 -1.17
C GLY A 353 2.89 3.05 -2.46
N ALA A 354 3.88 3.75 -2.99
CA ALA A 354 4.49 3.46 -4.30
C ALA A 354 5.93 2.93 -4.20
N SER A 355 6.13 1.94 -3.31
CA SER A 355 7.37 1.14 -3.21
C SER A 355 8.63 1.91 -2.77
N ALA A 356 8.52 2.73 -1.74
CA ALA A 356 9.67 3.47 -1.17
C ALA A 356 9.92 3.07 0.29
N TYR A 357 11.08 2.43 0.57
CA TYR A 357 11.47 2.00 1.92
C TYR A 357 11.37 3.12 2.97
N ILE A 358 11.74 4.34 2.58
CA ILE A 358 11.72 5.50 3.47
C ILE A 358 10.30 5.90 3.91
N SER A 359 9.26 5.53 3.16
CA SER A 359 7.86 5.75 3.54
C SER A 359 7.46 4.96 4.80
N GLY A 360 8.28 4.03 5.29
CA GLY A 360 8.09 3.38 6.59
C GLY A 360 8.45 4.29 7.78
N CYS A 361 9.19 5.37 7.56
CA CYS A 361 9.43 6.40 8.58
C CYS A 361 8.16 7.23 8.80
N ASP A 362 7.83 7.51 10.06
CA ASP A 362 6.55 8.11 10.44
C ASP A 362 6.22 9.44 9.74
N THR A 363 7.16 10.37 9.64
CA THR A 363 6.95 11.66 8.96
C THR A 363 7.02 11.56 7.44
N ALA A 364 7.87 10.68 6.91
CA ALA A 364 7.97 10.44 5.47
C ALA A 364 6.70 9.78 4.92
N LEU A 365 6.09 8.89 5.71
CA LEU A 365 4.78 8.29 5.44
C LEU A 365 3.72 9.38 5.24
N LEU A 366 3.68 10.38 6.13
CA LEU A 366 2.72 11.48 6.08
C LEU A 366 2.93 12.33 4.83
N GLU A 367 4.18 12.60 4.45
CA GLU A 367 4.49 13.27 3.17
C GLU A 367 4.00 12.47 1.96
N THR A 368 4.15 11.13 1.95
CA THR A 368 3.56 10.29 0.90
C THR A 368 2.05 10.40 0.87
N MET A 369 1.40 10.32 2.04
CA MET A 369 -0.06 10.47 2.15
C MET A 369 -0.52 11.83 1.62
N GLU A 370 0.27 12.89 1.81
CA GLU A 370 -0.01 14.24 1.33
C GLU A 370 0.34 14.47 -0.16
N GLY A 371 0.71 13.42 -0.90
CA GLY A 371 1.03 13.54 -2.33
C GLY A 371 2.35 14.25 -2.59
N LYS A 372 3.35 14.02 -1.72
CA LYS A 372 4.71 14.56 -1.83
C LYS A 372 5.74 13.41 -1.84
N LYS A 373 7.00 13.77 -2.07
CA LYS A 373 8.13 12.84 -1.88
C LYS A 373 8.25 12.45 -0.42
N ALA A 374 8.59 11.19 -0.14
CA ALA A 374 8.71 10.64 1.20
C ALA A 374 10.01 11.13 1.90
N TRP A 375 10.18 12.44 2.04
CA TRP A 375 11.29 13.04 2.76
C TRP A 375 10.90 13.27 4.21
N PRO A 376 11.62 12.69 5.19
CA PRO A 376 11.31 12.89 6.59
C PRO A 376 11.24 14.38 6.96
N ARG A 377 10.24 14.76 7.75
CA ARG A 377 10.12 16.12 8.28
C ARG A 377 11.16 16.32 9.39
N GLN A 378 11.66 17.54 9.53
CA GLN A 378 12.52 17.88 10.66
C GLN A 378 11.66 18.15 11.91
N PRO A 379 11.78 17.33 12.98
CA PRO A 379 11.16 17.67 14.26
C PRO A 379 11.94 18.80 14.95
N PRO A 380 11.28 19.66 15.77
CA PRO A 380 9.84 19.78 15.97
C PRO A 380 9.13 20.57 14.84
N PRO A 381 7.80 20.43 14.67
CA PRO A 381 6.86 19.67 15.51
C PRO A 381 6.89 18.15 15.29
N PHE A 382 6.51 17.39 16.31
CA PHE A 382 6.30 15.94 16.19
C PHE A 382 4.90 15.63 15.62
N PRO A 383 4.68 14.48 14.94
CA PRO A 383 3.39 14.11 14.37
C PRO A 383 2.22 14.06 15.34
N THR A 384 2.47 13.86 16.64
CA THR A 384 1.40 13.87 17.66
C THR A 384 0.89 15.28 17.99
N VAL A 385 1.63 16.32 17.58
CA VAL A 385 1.25 17.72 17.71
C VAL A 385 0.82 18.31 16.36
N ASN A 386 1.60 18.05 15.31
CA ASN A 386 1.30 18.43 13.93
C ASN A 386 1.92 17.39 12.99
N GLY A 387 1.05 16.56 12.40
CA GLY A 387 1.38 15.40 11.59
C GLY A 387 0.83 15.52 10.19
#